data_AF-A0A6N9R994-F1
#
_entry.id   AF-A0A6N9R994-F1
#
_cell.length_a   1.000
_cell.length_b   1.000
_cell.length_c   1.000
_cell.angle_alpha   90.00
_cell.angle_beta   90.00
_cell.angle_gamma   90.00
#
_symmetry.space_group_name_H-M   'P 1'
#
loop_
_entity.id
_entity.type
_entity.pdbx_description
1 polymer ?
#
loop_
_entity_poly.entity_id
_entity_poly.type
_entity_poly.pdbx_seq_one_letter_code
_entity_poly.pdbx_strand_id
1 'polypeptide(L)'
;VASPATGLVDDTYFVVGDWVPAGGPVASVLPPGNVKVRFFVAETVLGRLKHGQSVTVACDGCAAPVSATIVFISDRAEFTPPVLYSKDNRTKFVYLVEAKPSPQDAVKLHPGQPVDVTLPSS
;
A
#
# COMPACT_ATOMS: atom_id res chain seq x y z
N VAL A 1 16.86 7.22 -23.46
CA VAL A 1 16.71 6.56 -22.13
C VAL A 1 15.68 5.45 -22.28
N ALA A 2 15.96 4.25 -21.80
CA ALA A 2 15.04 3.11 -21.85
C ALA A 2 14.76 2.62 -20.43
N SER A 3 13.54 2.13 -20.17
CA SER A 3 13.17 1.59 -18.85
C SER A 3 13.98 0.32 -18.55
N PRO A 4 14.59 0.18 -17.36
CA PRO A 4 15.30 -1.04 -16.98
C PRO A 4 14.36 -2.21 -16.64
N ALA A 5 13.05 -1.95 -16.51
CA ALA A 5 12.06 -2.96 -16.16
C ALA A 5 10.72 -2.76 -16.89
N THR A 6 9.99 -3.86 -17.09
CA THR A 6 8.61 -3.83 -17.58
C THR A 6 7.66 -3.39 -16.46
N GLY A 7 6.82 -2.39 -16.71
CA GLY A 7 5.86 -1.88 -15.74
C GLY A 7 4.93 -0.83 -16.35
N LEU A 8 3.92 -0.42 -15.59
CA LEU A 8 3.08 0.73 -15.96
C LEU A 8 3.86 2.02 -15.65
N VAL A 9 3.79 3.01 -16.52
CA VAL A 9 4.32 4.35 -16.22
C VAL A 9 3.32 5.01 -15.28
N ASP A 10 3.78 5.32 -14.07
CA ASP A 10 2.99 5.90 -12.98
C ASP A 10 2.93 7.43 -13.10
N ASP A 11 4.04 8.05 -13.49
CA ASP A 11 4.14 9.50 -13.74
C ASP A 11 5.28 9.83 -14.72
N THR A 12 5.16 10.95 -15.43
CA THR A 12 6.20 11.53 -16.30
C THR A 12 6.52 12.94 -15.83
N TYR A 13 7.76 13.17 -15.39
CA TYR A 13 8.14 14.44 -14.77
C TYR A 13 8.40 15.58 -15.76
N PHE A 14 8.47 15.29 -17.05
CA PHE A 14 8.84 16.25 -18.10
C PHE A 14 8.05 16.00 -19.38
N VAL A 15 7.76 17.07 -20.10
CA VAL A 15 7.16 17.02 -21.45
C VAL A 15 8.20 17.33 -22.52
N VAL A 16 7.84 17.05 -23.78
CA VAL A 16 8.72 17.36 -24.93
C VAL A 16 9.02 18.86 -24.96
N GLY A 17 10.29 19.22 -24.77
CA GLY A 17 10.77 20.61 -24.76
C GLY A 17 11.44 21.04 -23.46
N ASP A 18 11.28 20.27 -22.38
CA ASP A 18 11.91 20.60 -21.10
C ASP A 18 13.40 20.25 -21.08
N TRP A 19 14.19 21.09 -20.42
CA TRP A 19 15.60 20.84 -20.17
C TRP A 19 15.75 19.98 -18.90
N VAL A 20 16.31 18.78 -19.05
CA VAL A 20 16.52 17.84 -17.94
C VAL A 20 18.00 17.88 -17.50
N PRO A 21 18.30 18.25 -16.25
CA PRO A 21 19.67 18.15 -15.73
C PRO A 21 20.11 16.68 -15.66
N ALA A 22 21.39 16.43 -15.96
CA ALA A 22 21.95 15.08 -15.89
C ALA A 22 21.77 14.47 -14.48
N GLY A 23 21.14 13.29 -14.41
CA GLY A 23 20.82 12.61 -13.15
C GLY A 23 19.40 12.85 -12.61
N GLY A 24 18.60 13.71 -13.25
CA GLY A 24 17.19 13.90 -12.90
C GLY A 24 16.31 12.70 -13.33
N PRO A 25 15.38 12.23 -12.48
CA PRO A 25 14.44 11.16 -12.86
C PRO A 25 13.46 11.68 -13.92
N VAL A 26 13.32 10.95 -15.05
CA VAL A 26 12.45 11.37 -16.18
C VAL A 26 11.09 10.67 -16.20
N ALA A 27 10.97 9.50 -15.58
CA ALA A 27 9.72 8.75 -15.46
C ALA A 27 9.73 7.89 -14.20
N SER A 28 8.55 7.69 -13.59
CA SER A 28 8.32 6.70 -12.55
C SER A 28 7.70 5.46 -13.19
N VAL A 29 8.34 4.30 -13.04
CA VAL A 29 7.83 3.02 -13.54
C VAL A 29 7.49 2.15 -12.35
N LEU A 30 6.27 1.63 -12.32
CA LEU A 30 5.83 0.69 -11.30
C LEU A 30 5.68 -0.72 -11.91
N PRO A 31 6.65 -1.62 -11.67
CA PRO A 31 6.50 -3.02 -12.00
C PRO A 31 5.36 -3.64 -11.16
N PRO A 32 4.51 -4.50 -11.72
CA PRO A 32 3.39 -5.12 -10.99
C PRO A 32 3.85 -5.94 -9.76
N GLY A 33 5.08 -6.48 -9.78
CA GLY A 33 5.67 -7.19 -8.62
C GLY A 33 5.97 -6.30 -7.40
N ASN A 34 5.87 -4.97 -7.54
CA ASN A 34 6.14 -4.01 -6.48
C ASN A 34 4.87 -3.40 -5.86
N VAL A 35 3.68 -3.79 -6.33
CA VAL A 35 2.42 -3.38 -5.69
C VAL A 35 2.30 -4.08 -4.33
N LYS A 36 2.11 -3.29 -3.28
CA LYS A 36 1.85 -3.75 -1.92
C LYS A 36 0.75 -2.92 -1.30
N VAL A 37 -0.05 -3.56 -0.47
CA VAL A 37 -1.09 -2.92 0.31
C VAL A 37 -0.50 -2.58 1.68
N ARG A 38 -0.55 -1.29 2.04
CA ARG A 38 -0.12 -0.78 3.34
C ARG A 38 -1.35 -0.40 4.15
N PHE A 39 -1.48 -0.96 5.35
CA PHE A 39 -2.59 -0.64 6.25
C PHE A 39 -2.11 -0.63 7.69
N PHE A 40 -2.85 0.07 8.54
CA PHE A 40 -2.53 0.26 9.94
C PHE A 40 -3.50 -0.52 10.81
N VAL A 41 -2.97 -1.28 11.75
CA VAL A 41 -3.77 -2.07 12.69
C VAL A 41 -3.56 -1.60 14.12
N ALA A 42 -4.63 -1.60 14.91
CA ALA A 42 -4.52 -1.28 16.33
C ALA A 42 -3.74 -2.38 17.08
N GLU A 43 -3.05 -2.00 18.15
CA GLU A 43 -2.34 -2.92 19.06
C GLU A 43 -3.18 -4.14 19.48
N THR A 44 -4.48 -3.93 19.74
CA THR A 44 -5.43 -4.99 20.15
C THR A 44 -5.66 -6.07 19.10
N VAL A 45 -5.34 -5.80 17.83
CA VAL A 45 -5.47 -6.74 16.71
C VAL A 45 -4.12 -7.37 16.36
N LEU A 46 -3.00 -6.71 16.68
CA LEU A 46 -1.65 -7.11 16.30
C LEU A 46 -1.33 -8.57 16.64
N GLY A 47 -1.69 -9.02 17.85
CA GLY A 47 -1.42 -10.39 18.30
C GLY A 47 -2.14 -11.50 17.52
N ARG A 48 -3.12 -11.15 16.67
CA ARG A 48 -3.83 -12.09 15.80
C ARG A 48 -3.21 -12.20 14.41
N LEU A 49 -2.31 -11.29 14.06
CA LEU A 49 -1.67 -11.25 12.74
C LEU A 49 -0.38 -12.05 12.75
N LYS A 50 -0.12 -12.75 11.64
CA LYS A 50 1.10 -13.51 11.42
C LYS A 50 1.67 -13.23 10.04
N HIS A 51 2.99 -13.23 9.94
CA HIS A 51 3.65 -13.24 8.63
C HIS A 51 3.19 -14.48 7.84
N GLY A 52 2.91 -14.31 6.55
CA GLY A 52 2.36 -15.35 5.68
C GLY A 52 0.85 -15.56 5.79
N GLN A 53 0.15 -14.85 6.69
CA GLN A 53 -1.30 -14.92 6.79
C GLN A 53 -1.96 -14.24 5.58
N SER A 54 -3.03 -14.85 5.07
CA SER A 54 -3.84 -14.27 4.01
C SER A 54 -4.82 -13.23 4.58
N VAL A 55 -4.99 -12.14 3.83
CA VAL A 55 -5.97 -11.08 4.06
C VAL A 55 -6.75 -10.82 2.78
N THR A 56 -7.95 -10.28 2.94
CA THR A 56 -8.79 -9.86 1.82
C THR A 56 -8.79 -8.35 1.72
N VAL A 57 -8.51 -7.85 0.53
CA VAL A 57 -8.44 -6.42 0.20
C VAL A 57 -9.64 -6.08 -0.66
N ALA A 58 -10.51 -5.19 -0.20
CA ALA A 58 -11.60 -4.61 -0.97
C ALA A 58 -11.28 -3.15 -1.28
N CYS A 59 -11.80 -2.64 -2.38
CA CYS A 59 -11.64 -1.24 -2.74
C CYS A 59 -12.92 -0.73 -3.40
N ASP A 60 -13.19 0.56 -3.25
CA ASP A 60 -14.29 1.21 -3.96
C ASP A 60 -14.01 1.14 -5.47
N GLY A 61 -14.90 0.47 -6.20
CA GLY A 61 -14.76 0.24 -7.65
C GLY A 61 -13.98 -1.01 -8.05
N CYS A 62 -13.45 -1.81 -7.12
CA CYS A 62 -12.92 -3.14 -7.43
C CYS A 62 -14.05 -4.10 -7.82
N ALA A 63 -13.91 -4.81 -8.94
CA ALA A 63 -14.92 -5.80 -9.37
C ALA A 63 -15.04 -6.99 -8.41
N ALA A 64 -13.94 -7.37 -7.76
CA ALA A 64 -13.90 -8.43 -6.76
C ALA A 64 -12.81 -8.13 -5.71
N PRO A 65 -12.97 -8.63 -4.47
CA PRO A 65 -11.91 -8.57 -3.47
C PRO A 65 -10.64 -9.29 -3.92
N VAL A 66 -9.49 -8.73 -3.55
CA VAL A 66 -8.16 -9.23 -3.89
C VAL A 66 -7.56 -9.94 -2.67
N SER A 67 -7.09 -11.17 -2.85
CA SER A 67 -6.33 -11.86 -1.81
C SER A 67 -4.90 -11.34 -1.78
N ALA A 68 -4.39 -11.07 -0.58
CA ALA A 68 -3.01 -10.68 -0.36
C ALA A 68 -2.42 -11.43 0.84
N THR A 69 -1.10 -11.57 0.85
CA THR A 69 -0.36 -12.27 1.92
C THR A 69 0.44 -11.25 2.72
N ILE A 70 0.33 -11.29 4.05
CA ILE A 70 1.14 -10.44 4.94
C ILE A 70 2.61 -10.80 4.77
N VAL A 71 3.42 -9.82 4.37
CA VAL A 71 4.88 -9.95 4.19
C VAL A 71 5.68 -9.10 5.18
N PHE A 72 5.01 -8.21 5.91
CA PHE A 72 5.65 -7.37 6.90
C PHE A 72 4.66 -6.94 7.98
N ILE A 73 5.13 -6.95 9.23
CA ILE A 73 4.44 -6.41 10.39
C ILE A 73 5.49 -5.57 11.13
N SER A 74 5.22 -4.27 11.31
CA SER A 74 6.12 -3.38 12.03
C SER A 74 6.25 -3.79 13.50
N ASP A 75 7.46 -3.77 14.03
CA ASP A 75 7.76 -3.90 15.46
C ASP A 75 7.64 -2.55 16.20
N ARG A 76 7.49 -1.45 15.45
CA ARG A 76 7.32 -0.09 15.99
C ARG A 76 5.88 0.36 15.86
N ALA A 77 5.37 0.90 16.96
CA ALA A 77 4.10 1.61 16.97
C ALA A 77 4.27 3.00 16.33
N GLU A 78 3.30 3.37 15.51
CA GLU A 78 3.11 4.72 14.99
C GLU A 78 1.93 5.39 15.72
N PHE A 79 2.03 6.70 15.88
CA PHE A 79 0.97 7.50 16.49
C PHE A 79 0.02 8.00 15.40
N THR A 80 -1.28 7.76 15.59
CA THR A 80 -2.31 8.44 14.80
C THR A 80 -2.56 9.83 15.40
N PRO A 81 -2.28 10.93 14.68
CA PRO A 81 -2.66 12.25 15.16
C PRO A 81 -4.19 12.30 15.29
N PRO A 82 -4.75 12.74 16.43
CA PRO A 82 -6.19 12.85 16.56
C PRO A 82 -6.72 13.93 15.60
N VAL A 83 -7.84 13.64 14.93
CA VAL A 83 -8.65 14.70 14.31
C VAL A 83 -9.25 15.50 15.48
N LEU A 84 -8.83 16.75 15.62
CA LEU A 84 -9.05 17.60 16.79
C LEU A 84 -10.53 18.00 16.96
N TYR A 85 -11.40 17.17 17.54
CA TYR A 85 -12.63 17.61 18.26
C TYR A 85 -13.19 16.49 19.16
N SER A 86 -12.70 16.35 20.40
CA SER A 86 -13.45 15.85 21.59
C SER A 86 -12.53 15.58 22.79
N LYS A 87 -13.06 15.71 24.02
CA LYS A 87 -12.34 15.58 25.31
C LYS A 87 -11.82 14.17 25.62
N ASP A 88 -12.09 13.17 24.77
CA ASP A 88 -11.66 11.76 24.91
C ASP A 88 -10.65 11.31 23.85
N ASN A 89 -9.82 12.24 23.34
CA ASN A 89 -8.82 11.95 22.31
C ASN A 89 -7.63 11.15 22.87
N ARG A 90 -7.78 9.83 23.01
CA ARG A 90 -6.66 8.92 23.23
C ARG A 90 -5.95 8.66 21.91
N THR A 91 -4.70 9.09 21.81
CA THR A 91 -3.77 8.62 20.79
C THR A 91 -3.72 7.10 20.84
N LYS A 92 -4.06 6.42 19.73
CA LYS A 92 -4.01 4.96 19.64
C LYS A 92 -2.75 4.56 18.90
N PHE A 93 -1.99 3.63 19.49
CA PHE A 93 -0.90 2.97 18.80
C PHE A 93 -1.45 2.16 17.64
N VAL A 94 -0.88 2.41 16.47
CA VAL A 94 -1.13 1.61 15.28
C VAL A 94 0.19 1.05 14.77
N TYR A 95 0.11 -0.09 14.09
CA TYR A 95 1.27 -0.77 13.53
C TYR A 95 1.08 -0.90 12.03
N LEU A 96 2.10 -0.53 11.27
CA LEU A 96 2.11 -0.72 9.83
C LEU A 96 2.18 -2.22 9.51
N VAL A 97 1.31 -2.66 8.64
CA VAL A 97 1.31 -4.00 8.04
C VAL A 97 1.38 -3.85 6.53
N GLU A 98 2.21 -4.67 5.89
CA GLU A 98 2.25 -4.76 4.43
C GLU A 98 1.81 -6.15 3.98
N ALA A 99 0.91 -6.17 3.01
CA ALA A 99 0.49 -7.38 2.32
C ALA A 99 0.75 -7.27 0.82
N LYS A 100 1.12 -8.39 0.20
CA LYS A 100 1.36 -8.48 -1.24
C LYS A 100 0.29 -9.34 -1.91
N PRO A 101 -0.42 -8.80 -2.91
CA PRO A 101 -1.25 -9.63 -3.79
C PRO A 101 -0.36 -10.49 -4.71
N SER A 102 -0.97 -11.47 -5.37
CA SER A 102 -0.29 -12.19 -6.45
C SER A 102 0.04 -11.22 -7.59
N PRO A 103 1.08 -11.47 -8.42
CA PRO A 103 1.39 -10.58 -9.56
C PRO A 103 0.23 -10.43 -10.55
N GLN A 104 -0.65 -11.43 -10.66
CA GLN A 104 -1.84 -11.40 -11.53
C GLN A 104 -2.97 -10.56 -10.93
N ASP A 105 -3.04 -10.45 -9.61
CA ASP A 105 -4.03 -9.63 -8.91
C ASP A 105 -3.54 -8.22 -8.63
N ALA A 106 -2.22 -8.00 -8.60
CA ALA A 106 -1.59 -6.70 -8.38
C ALA A 106 -2.08 -5.63 -9.37
N VAL A 107 -2.33 -6.02 -10.62
CA VAL A 107 -2.84 -5.11 -11.67
C VAL A 107 -4.29 -4.67 -11.45
N LYS A 108 -5.01 -5.29 -10.51
CA LYS A 108 -6.39 -4.91 -10.14
C LYS A 108 -6.41 -3.74 -9.13
N LEU A 109 -5.26 -3.36 -8.59
CA LEU A 109 -5.12 -2.30 -7.60
C LEU A 109 -4.23 -1.18 -8.16
N HIS A 110 -4.60 0.07 -7.88
CA HIS A 110 -3.82 1.23 -8.27
C HIS A 110 -3.00 1.77 -7.09
N PRO A 111 -1.80 2.32 -7.34
CA PRO A 111 -1.06 3.08 -6.33
C PRO A 111 -1.90 4.23 -5.77
N GLY A 112 -1.85 4.41 -4.44
CA GLY A 112 -2.62 5.45 -3.76
C GLY A 112 -4.12 5.16 -3.62
N GLN A 113 -4.62 4.02 -4.12
CA GLN A 113 -6.01 3.64 -3.98
C GLN A 113 -6.38 3.34 -2.52
N PRO A 114 -7.42 3.98 -1.98
CA PRO A 114 -7.99 3.60 -0.68
C PRO A 114 -8.57 2.19 -0.73
N VAL A 115 -8.31 1.41 0.32
CA VAL A 115 -8.75 0.01 0.42
C VAL A 115 -9.18 -0.33 1.84
N ASP A 116 -10.09 -1.28 1.95
CA ASP A 116 -10.46 -1.94 3.18
C ASP A 116 -9.79 -3.31 3.26
N VAL A 117 -9.25 -3.66 4.43
CA VAL A 117 -8.57 -4.93 4.66
C VAL A 117 -9.27 -5.71 5.75
N THR A 118 -9.66 -6.95 5.44
CA THR A 118 -10.31 -7.85 6.39
C THR A 118 -9.52 -9.14 6.55
N LEU A 119 -9.60 -9.72 7.75
CA LEU A 119 -9.16 -11.09 7.97
C LEU A 119 -10.20 -12.05 7.35
N PRO A 120 -9.78 -13.16 6.74
CA PRO A 120 -10.72 -14.18 6.29
C PRO A 120 -11.53 -14.66 7.50
N SER A 121 -12.86 -14.60 7.39
CA SER A 121 -13.75 -15.25 8.35
C SER A 121 -13.46 -16.76 8.33
N SER A 122 -12.95 -17.27 9.46
CA SER A 122 -12.75 -18.71 9.68
C SER A 122 -14.08 -19.41 9.91
#